data_AF-A0A1Y1NAW4-F1
#
_entry.id   AF-A0A1Y1NAW4-F1
#
_cell.length_a   1.000
_cell.length_b   1.000
_cell.length_c   1.000
_cell.angle_alpha   90.00
_cell.angle_beta   90.00
_cell.angle_gamma   90.00
#
_symmetry.space_group_name_H-M   'P 1'
#
loop_
_entity.id
_entity.type
_entity.pdbx_description
1 polymer ?
#
loop_
_entity_poly.entity_id
_entity_poly.type
_entity_poly.pdbx_seq_one_letter_code
_entity_poly.pdbx_strand_id
1 'polypeptide(L)'
;CTALAAYAHECNLKGIPIKWRTPDLCPMQCDENCGHYDPCISVCPLETCDNMLVYGKLMGSCAESVCIEGCHVKPCPDGQVYKNSSLLDCVPKPACNPICLEVGTTIYYEGDLMEKDDCHSCYCSKGRQVCQGVPCTSSTVTTEETRTEPNTETVQCKPGWTTWINVNSKPGPKDSDFEPLPTSIIMAELPGSRCESDMIADIQCRTVDTHLTPKETGLDVECSLERGLVCTSRQDEDECPDFEIRVKCQCKETVTVSCDPSQPLEAHVGDCYLYHGCDKTDDGNSLVVKT
;
A
#
# COMPACT_ATOMS: atom_id res chain seq x y z
N CYS A 1 -41.41 16.48 -18.58
CA CYS A 1 -40.55 15.69 -17.68
C CYS A 1 -39.11 16.18 -17.71
N THR A 2 -38.41 16.17 -18.84
CA THR A 2 -36.98 16.58 -18.94
C THR A 2 -36.69 17.98 -18.39
N ALA A 3 -37.51 18.98 -18.73
CA ALA A 3 -37.33 20.35 -18.20
C ALA A 3 -37.53 20.43 -16.67
N LEU A 4 -38.48 19.67 -16.12
CA LEU A 4 -38.70 19.60 -14.67
C LEU A 4 -37.54 18.88 -13.96
N ALA A 5 -37.03 17.80 -14.56
CA ALA A 5 -35.85 17.10 -14.07
C ALA A 5 -34.61 18.00 -14.05
N ALA A 6 -34.40 18.81 -15.11
CA ALA A 6 -33.31 19.78 -15.15
C ALA A 6 -33.44 20.85 -14.07
N TYR A 7 -34.65 21.38 -13.86
CA TYR A 7 -34.91 22.32 -12.76
C TYR A 7 -34.66 21.68 -11.38
N ALA A 8 -35.14 20.45 -11.15
CA ALA A 8 -34.89 19.71 -9.92
C ALA A 8 -33.40 19.45 -9.69
N HIS A 9 -32.63 19.17 -10.75
CA HIS A 9 -31.18 19.02 -10.67
C HIS A 9 -30.49 20.32 -10.23
N GLU A 10 -30.91 21.48 -10.76
CA GLU A 10 -30.40 22.78 -10.29
C GLU A 10 -30.74 23.02 -8.81
N CYS A 11 -31.89 22.54 -8.33
CA CYS A 11 -32.21 22.58 -6.89
C CYS A 11 -31.28 21.66 -6.08
N ASN A 12 -30.95 20.46 -6.59
CA ASN A 12 -29.97 19.57 -5.95
C ASN A 12 -28.58 20.22 -5.86
N LEU A 13 -28.13 20.96 -6.88
CA LEU A 13 -26.86 21.73 -6.85
C LEU A 13 -26.85 22.79 -5.73
N LYS A 14 -28.03 23.21 -5.26
CA LYS A 14 -28.20 24.14 -4.12
C LYS A 14 -28.51 23.43 -2.80
N GLY A 15 -28.46 22.10 -2.76
CA GLY A 15 -28.77 21.29 -1.58
C GLY A 15 -30.26 21.21 -1.25
N ILE A 16 -31.14 21.45 -2.22
CA ILE A 16 -32.60 21.44 -2.05
C ILE A 16 -33.20 20.33 -2.92
N PRO A 17 -33.27 19.08 -2.43
CA PRO A 17 -33.86 17.99 -3.18
C PRO A 17 -35.39 18.08 -3.19
N ILE A 18 -35.98 18.02 -4.39
CA ILE A 18 -37.44 18.19 -4.57
C ILE A 18 -38.03 16.88 -5.09
N LYS A 19 -38.96 16.29 -4.34
CA LYS A 19 -39.75 15.15 -4.80
C LYS A 19 -40.91 15.62 -5.68
N TRP A 20 -40.75 15.54 -6.99
CA TRP A 20 -41.71 16.10 -7.96
C TRP A 20 -42.43 15.05 -8.82
N ARG A 21 -41.89 13.82 -8.92
CA ARG A 21 -42.52 12.72 -9.67
C ARG A 21 -43.66 12.08 -8.87
N THR A 22 -44.75 11.78 -9.57
CA THR A 22 -45.92 11.05 -9.04
C THR A 22 -46.40 10.04 -10.08
N PRO A 23 -47.31 9.10 -9.73
CA PRO A 23 -47.90 8.18 -10.71
C PRO A 23 -48.52 8.87 -11.93
N ASP A 24 -49.11 10.05 -11.72
CA ASP A 24 -49.79 10.83 -12.76
C ASP A 24 -48.90 11.90 -13.42
N LEU A 25 -47.74 12.21 -12.82
CA LEU A 25 -46.81 13.23 -13.31
C LEU A 25 -45.39 12.67 -13.44
N CYS A 26 -45.01 12.34 -14.67
CA CYS A 26 -43.68 11.85 -15.02
C CYS A 26 -43.21 10.67 -14.14
N PRO A 27 -43.96 9.56 -14.11
CA PRO A 27 -43.62 8.42 -13.26
C PRO A 27 -42.23 7.87 -13.61
N MET A 28 -41.51 7.41 -12.59
CA MET A 28 -40.27 6.64 -12.70
C MET A 28 -40.50 5.30 -12.04
N GLN A 29 -40.17 4.22 -12.74
CA GLN A 29 -40.30 2.86 -12.23
C GLN A 29 -38.95 2.39 -11.72
N CYS A 30 -38.89 2.14 -10.42
CA CYS A 30 -37.80 1.42 -9.77
C CYS A 30 -38.27 0.00 -9.47
N ASP A 31 -37.35 -0.96 -9.44
CA ASP A 31 -37.66 -2.31 -9.01
C ASP A 31 -38.01 -2.29 -7.52
N GLU A 32 -39.27 -2.60 -7.17
CA GLU A 32 -39.76 -2.54 -5.79
C GLU A 32 -39.01 -3.48 -4.82
N ASN A 33 -38.39 -4.55 -5.33
CA ASN A 33 -37.60 -5.45 -4.50
C ASN A 33 -36.19 -4.90 -4.25
N CYS A 34 -35.67 -4.10 -5.17
CA CYS A 34 -34.28 -3.65 -5.15
C CYS A 34 -34.11 -2.17 -4.77
N GLY A 35 -35.15 -1.34 -4.86
CA GLY A 35 -35.04 0.09 -4.57
C GLY A 35 -36.34 0.87 -4.69
N HIS A 36 -36.22 2.19 -4.55
CA HIS A 36 -37.34 3.12 -4.68
C HIS A 36 -36.88 4.45 -5.27
N TYR A 37 -37.81 5.23 -5.81
CA TYR A 37 -37.50 6.55 -6.33
C TYR A 37 -37.08 7.50 -5.20
N ASP A 38 -35.95 8.17 -5.42
CA ASP A 38 -35.42 9.22 -4.55
C ASP A 38 -34.94 10.41 -5.41
N PRO A 39 -35.34 11.65 -5.09
CA PRO A 39 -34.90 12.84 -5.81
C PRO A 39 -33.40 13.17 -5.64
N CYS A 40 -32.70 12.51 -4.72
CA CYS A 40 -31.32 12.83 -4.35
C CYS A 40 -30.56 11.59 -3.83
N ILE A 41 -30.12 10.76 -4.76
CA ILE A 41 -29.21 9.64 -4.50
C ILE A 41 -27.74 10.07 -4.61
N SER A 42 -26.89 9.48 -3.78
CA SER A 42 -25.44 9.64 -3.90
C SER A 42 -24.96 9.04 -5.23
N VAL A 43 -24.03 9.74 -5.89
CA VAL A 43 -23.32 9.22 -7.07
C VAL A 43 -22.15 8.32 -6.69
N CYS A 44 -21.87 8.18 -5.39
CA CYS A 44 -20.82 7.31 -4.93
C CYS A 44 -21.14 5.84 -5.23
N PRO A 45 -20.14 5.04 -5.62
CA PRO A 45 -20.29 3.59 -5.71
C PRO A 45 -20.79 3.03 -4.37
N LEU A 46 -21.61 1.99 -4.42
CA LEU A 46 -22.01 1.24 -3.22
C LEU A 46 -20.87 0.30 -2.79
N GLU A 47 -20.78 0.02 -1.49
CA GLU A 47 -19.83 -0.96 -0.95
C GLU A 47 -20.24 -2.36 -1.42
N THR A 48 -19.32 -3.08 -2.06
CA THR A 48 -19.44 -4.47 -2.49
C THR A 48 -18.22 -5.25 -2.02
N CYS A 49 -18.26 -6.59 -2.02
CA CYS A 49 -17.05 -7.36 -1.77
C CYS A 49 -15.92 -6.99 -2.75
N ASP A 50 -16.25 -6.69 -4.02
CA ASP A 50 -15.25 -6.38 -5.05
C ASP A 50 -14.46 -5.10 -4.76
N ASN A 51 -15.10 -4.09 -4.14
CA ASN A 51 -14.49 -2.78 -3.89
C ASN A 51 -14.20 -2.51 -2.40
N MET A 52 -14.43 -3.48 -1.52
CA MET A 52 -14.38 -3.32 -0.06
C MET A 52 -13.05 -2.73 0.44
N LEU A 53 -11.92 -3.16 -0.14
CA LEU A 53 -10.58 -2.68 0.26
C LEU A 53 -10.30 -1.23 -0.14
N VAL A 54 -10.92 -0.76 -1.23
CA VAL A 54 -10.71 0.58 -1.81
C VAL A 54 -11.90 1.52 -1.58
N TYR A 55 -12.96 1.03 -0.93
CA TYR A 55 -14.23 1.75 -0.74
C TYR A 55 -14.02 3.11 -0.05
N GLY A 56 -13.16 3.18 0.98
CA GLY A 56 -12.86 4.43 1.66
C GLY A 56 -12.26 5.50 0.73
N LYS A 57 -11.38 5.10 -0.21
CA LYS A 57 -10.80 6.02 -1.20
C LYS A 57 -11.85 6.45 -2.23
N LEU A 58 -12.68 5.51 -2.70
CA LEU A 58 -13.77 5.78 -3.63
C LEU A 58 -14.78 6.75 -3.02
N MET A 59 -15.21 6.51 -1.79
CA MET A 59 -16.10 7.40 -1.05
C MET A 59 -15.50 8.80 -0.91
N GLY A 60 -14.21 8.90 -0.54
CA GLY A 60 -13.50 10.18 -0.43
C GLY A 60 -13.51 11.00 -1.73
N SER A 61 -13.44 10.34 -2.89
CA SER A 61 -13.43 11.03 -4.19
C SER A 61 -14.78 11.60 -4.63
N CYS A 62 -15.89 11.10 -4.08
CA CYS A 62 -17.24 11.46 -4.51
C CYS A 62 -18.12 12.01 -3.40
N ALA A 63 -17.65 12.05 -2.14
CA ALA A 63 -18.43 12.50 -0.99
C ALA A 63 -18.99 13.92 -1.12
N GLU A 64 -18.29 14.79 -1.85
CA GLU A 64 -18.70 16.17 -2.12
C GLU A 64 -19.48 16.34 -3.42
N SER A 65 -19.76 15.23 -4.12
CA SER A 65 -20.54 15.27 -5.37
C SER A 65 -21.99 15.62 -5.08
N VAL A 66 -22.59 16.37 -5.99
CA VAL A 66 -24.01 16.67 -5.93
C VAL A 66 -24.82 15.40 -6.19
N CYS A 67 -25.82 15.16 -5.35
CA CYS A 67 -26.73 14.05 -5.53
C CYS A 67 -27.56 14.19 -6.81
N ILE A 68 -27.88 13.05 -7.42
CA ILE A 68 -28.69 12.99 -8.64
C ILE A 68 -30.04 12.35 -8.33
N GLU A 69 -31.05 12.64 -9.14
CA GLU A 69 -32.32 11.93 -9.06
C GLU A 69 -32.14 10.49 -9.58
N GLY A 70 -32.76 9.49 -8.93
CA GLY A 70 -32.71 8.12 -9.42
C GLY A 70 -33.45 7.10 -8.55
N CYS A 71 -33.08 5.83 -8.73
CA CYS A 71 -33.56 4.73 -7.91
C CYS A 71 -32.56 4.47 -6.79
N HIS A 72 -32.94 4.80 -5.55
CA HIS A 72 -32.17 4.48 -4.36
C HIS A 72 -32.25 2.98 -4.08
N VAL A 73 -31.13 2.29 -4.27
CA VAL A 73 -31.01 0.85 -4.02
C VAL A 73 -31.14 0.59 -2.51
N LYS A 74 -31.92 -0.43 -2.15
CA LYS A 74 -32.16 -0.80 -0.75
C LYS A 74 -30.88 -1.36 -0.13
N PRO A 75 -30.31 -0.74 0.92
CA PRO A 75 -29.04 -1.17 1.49
C PRO A 75 -29.14 -2.57 2.10
N CYS A 76 -28.00 -3.26 2.15
CA CYS A 76 -27.88 -4.51 2.88
C CYS A 76 -28.13 -4.31 4.39
N PRO A 77 -28.63 -5.33 5.10
CA PRO A 77 -28.76 -5.31 6.55
C PRO A 77 -27.42 -5.01 7.25
N ASP A 78 -27.49 -4.52 8.49
CA ASP A 78 -26.30 -4.23 9.29
C ASP A 78 -25.34 -5.43 9.36
N GLY A 79 -24.06 -5.18 9.11
CA GLY A 79 -23.01 -6.20 9.07
C GLY A 79 -22.90 -6.98 7.76
N GLN A 80 -23.74 -6.69 6.76
CA GLN A 80 -23.68 -7.26 5.42
C GLN A 80 -23.23 -6.23 4.38
N VAL A 81 -22.81 -6.73 3.21
CA VAL A 81 -22.37 -5.96 2.05
C VAL A 81 -22.80 -6.71 0.78
N TYR A 82 -22.95 -6.01 -0.34
CA TYR A 82 -23.30 -6.69 -1.58
C TYR A 82 -22.18 -7.60 -2.05
N LYS A 83 -22.52 -8.80 -2.52
CA LYS A 83 -21.57 -9.78 -3.01
C LYS A 83 -20.74 -9.25 -4.19
N ASN A 84 -21.37 -8.49 -5.08
CA ASN A 84 -20.77 -7.95 -6.29
C ASN A 84 -21.57 -6.76 -6.82
N SER A 85 -21.14 -6.23 -7.98
CA SER A 85 -21.76 -5.08 -8.66
C SER A 85 -23.20 -5.32 -9.16
N SER A 86 -23.76 -6.53 -9.06
CA SER A 86 -25.17 -6.79 -9.41
C SER A 86 -26.16 -6.28 -8.35
N LEU A 87 -25.70 -5.99 -7.12
CA LEU A 87 -26.50 -5.41 -6.04
C LEU A 87 -27.75 -6.24 -5.63
N LEU A 88 -27.77 -7.53 -5.94
CA LEU A 88 -28.89 -8.43 -5.64
C LEU A 88 -28.69 -9.19 -4.32
N ASP A 89 -27.49 -9.72 -4.12
CA ASP A 89 -27.18 -10.61 -2.99
C ASP A 89 -26.37 -9.88 -1.93
N CYS A 90 -26.83 -9.91 -0.69
CA CYS A 90 -26.08 -9.45 0.47
C CYS A 90 -25.39 -10.63 1.16
N VAL A 91 -24.12 -10.45 1.52
CA VAL A 91 -23.32 -11.43 2.26
C VAL A 91 -22.72 -10.77 3.51
N PRO A 92 -22.46 -11.53 4.58
CA PRO A 92 -21.74 -11.00 5.74
C PRO A 92 -20.38 -10.43 5.33
N LYS A 93 -19.97 -9.28 5.87
CA LYS A 93 -18.67 -8.64 5.57
C LYS A 93 -17.46 -9.61 5.70
N PRO A 94 -17.37 -10.49 6.72
CA PRO A 94 -16.27 -11.45 6.83
C PRO A 94 -16.29 -12.58 5.79
N ALA A 95 -17.41 -12.77 5.07
CA ALA A 95 -17.51 -13.76 4.01
C ALA A 95 -16.97 -13.24 2.67
N CYS A 96 -16.65 -11.94 2.57
CA CYS A 96 -15.96 -11.40 1.41
C CYS A 96 -14.50 -11.84 1.41
N ASN A 97 -14.04 -12.34 0.28
CA ASN A 97 -12.62 -12.54 0.00
C ASN A 97 -12.22 -11.64 -1.18
N PRO A 98 -12.01 -10.33 -0.96
CA PRO A 98 -11.68 -9.40 -2.01
C PRO A 98 -10.31 -9.68 -2.61
N ILE A 99 -10.12 -9.32 -3.87
CA ILE A 99 -8.80 -9.31 -4.51
C ILE A 99 -7.96 -8.25 -3.80
N CYS A 100 -6.79 -8.66 -3.32
CA CYS A 100 -5.83 -7.79 -2.66
C CYS A 100 -4.82 -7.24 -3.67
N LEU A 101 -4.07 -8.11 -4.38
CA LEU A 101 -3.02 -7.68 -5.31
C LEU A 101 -2.92 -8.61 -6.52
N GLU A 102 -2.66 -8.04 -7.69
CA GLU A 102 -2.31 -8.79 -8.91
C GLU A 102 -0.83 -8.62 -9.21
N VAL A 103 -0.06 -9.71 -9.19
CA VAL A 103 1.37 -9.71 -9.49
C VAL A 103 1.61 -10.60 -10.71
N GLY A 104 1.87 -9.97 -11.86
CA GLY A 104 2.03 -10.67 -13.13
C GLY A 104 0.73 -11.34 -13.58
N THR A 105 0.66 -12.67 -13.51
CA THR A 105 -0.53 -13.47 -13.84
C THR A 105 -1.24 -14.04 -12.60
N THR A 106 -0.69 -13.80 -11.40
CA THR A 106 -1.22 -14.37 -10.16
C THR A 106 -2.05 -13.34 -9.42
N ILE A 107 -3.27 -13.73 -9.04
CA ILE A 107 -4.20 -12.93 -8.25
C ILE A 107 -4.11 -13.41 -6.80
N TYR A 108 -3.79 -12.51 -5.89
CA TYR A 108 -3.79 -12.74 -4.45
C TYR A 108 -5.00 -12.07 -3.81
N TYR A 109 -5.69 -12.79 -2.95
CA TYR A 109 -6.82 -12.31 -2.16
C TYR A 109 -6.38 -11.82 -0.78
N GLU A 110 -7.25 -11.07 -0.09
CA GLU A 110 -6.95 -10.56 1.25
C GLU A 110 -6.67 -11.69 2.24
N GLY A 111 -5.50 -11.66 2.86
CA GLY A 111 -5.01 -12.69 3.78
C GLY A 111 -4.26 -13.84 3.12
N ASP A 112 -4.16 -13.87 1.79
CA ASP A 112 -3.41 -14.92 1.09
C ASP A 112 -1.94 -14.88 1.47
N LEU A 113 -1.39 -16.06 1.76
CA LEU A 113 0.03 -16.25 1.99
C LEU A 113 0.78 -16.11 0.67
N MET A 114 1.50 -15.01 0.53
CA MET A 114 2.31 -14.72 -0.66
C MET A 114 3.67 -15.41 -0.56
N GLU A 115 4.25 -15.40 0.63
CA GLU A 115 5.62 -15.88 0.87
C GLU A 115 5.71 -16.43 2.30
N LYS A 116 6.46 -17.51 2.49
CA LYS A 116 6.64 -18.13 3.80
C LYS A 116 7.98 -18.84 3.89
N ASP A 117 8.77 -18.40 4.85
CA ASP A 117 9.95 -19.10 5.32
C ASP A 117 9.76 -19.44 6.82
N ASP A 118 10.76 -20.05 7.44
CA ASP A 118 10.69 -20.47 8.85
C ASP A 118 10.68 -19.28 9.84
N CYS A 119 11.09 -18.08 9.40
CA CYS A 119 11.25 -16.89 10.25
C CYS A 119 10.39 -15.70 9.80
N HIS A 120 9.82 -15.74 8.60
CA HIS A 120 8.84 -14.77 8.16
C HIS A 120 7.71 -15.38 7.37
N SER A 121 6.56 -14.72 7.42
CA SER A 121 5.41 -15.05 6.59
C SER A 121 4.80 -13.76 6.08
N CYS A 122 4.68 -13.65 4.77
CA CYS A 122 4.10 -12.51 4.08
C CYS A 122 2.72 -12.84 3.57
N TYR A 123 1.78 -11.96 3.91
CA TYR A 123 0.39 -12.06 3.53
C TYR A 123 0.01 -10.86 2.68
N CYS A 124 -0.89 -11.03 1.73
CA CYS A 124 -1.48 -9.89 1.05
C CYS A 124 -2.46 -9.22 2.01
N SER A 125 -2.24 -7.95 2.33
CA SER A 125 -3.22 -7.16 3.08
C SER A 125 -3.32 -5.73 2.56
N LYS A 126 -4.56 -5.30 2.29
CA LYS A 126 -4.92 -3.94 1.84
C LYS A 126 -4.14 -3.49 0.61
N GLY A 127 -4.00 -4.38 -0.37
CA GLY A 127 -3.33 -4.08 -1.64
C GLY A 127 -1.80 -4.06 -1.59
N ARG A 128 -1.20 -4.58 -0.53
CA ARG A 128 0.25 -4.71 -0.41
C ARG A 128 0.64 -6.00 0.30
N GLN A 129 1.87 -6.44 0.09
CA GLN A 129 2.46 -7.54 0.86
C GLN A 129 2.82 -7.03 2.27
N VAL A 130 2.36 -7.74 3.31
CA VAL A 130 2.65 -7.46 4.72
C VAL A 130 3.30 -8.68 5.34
N CYS A 131 4.56 -8.55 5.75
CA CYS A 131 5.34 -9.64 6.33
C CYS A 131 5.40 -9.54 7.84
N GLN A 132 5.21 -10.69 8.51
CA GLN A 132 5.48 -10.86 9.94
C GLN A 132 6.80 -11.59 10.09
N GLY A 133 7.70 -11.04 10.90
CA GLY A 133 9.05 -11.57 11.05
C GLY A 133 10.01 -11.08 9.95
N VAL A 134 11.21 -11.63 9.96
CA VAL A 134 12.27 -11.35 8.99
C VAL A 134 12.77 -12.67 8.42
N PRO A 135 13.15 -12.73 7.14
CA PRO A 135 13.69 -13.96 6.56
C PRO A 135 14.85 -14.52 7.39
N CYS A 136 14.87 -15.85 7.55
CA CYS A 136 15.78 -16.55 8.47
C CYS A 136 17.26 -16.30 8.19
N THR A 137 17.59 -15.84 6.99
CA THR A 137 18.96 -15.59 6.53
C THR A 137 19.65 -14.38 7.21
N SER A 138 19.04 -13.74 8.21
CA SER A 138 19.53 -12.50 8.84
C SER A 138 20.50 -12.66 10.05
N SER A 139 21.27 -13.74 10.19
CA SER A 139 22.20 -13.93 11.33
C SER A 139 23.69 -14.03 10.93
N THR A 140 24.55 -13.29 11.68
CA THR A 140 26.01 -13.40 11.93
C THR A 140 27.11 -12.82 11.00
N VAL A 141 27.65 -11.66 11.41
CA VAL A 141 29.08 -11.31 11.73
C VAL A 141 30.24 -11.88 10.88
N THR A 142 30.87 -10.97 10.11
CA THR A 142 32.33 -10.70 9.93
C THR A 142 33.29 -11.88 9.71
N THR A 143 33.81 -12.07 8.49
CA THR A 143 35.27 -12.12 8.21
C THR A 143 35.59 -12.06 6.71
N GLU A 144 36.73 -11.43 6.42
CA GLU A 144 37.36 -11.12 5.14
C GLU A 144 37.68 -12.30 4.20
N GLU A 145 37.86 -11.92 2.92
CA GLU A 145 38.63 -12.56 1.83
C GLU A 145 37.93 -13.49 0.80
N THR A 146 37.65 -12.86 -0.35
CA THR A 146 38.12 -13.18 -1.72
C THR A 146 38.08 -14.65 -2.21
N ARG A 147 37.11 -14.98 -3.08
CA ARG A 147 37.37 -15.69 -4.36
C ARG A 147 36.17 -15.63 -5.33
N THR A 148 36.52 -15.68 -6.61
CA THR A 148 35.82 -15.23 -7.82
C THR A 148 34.93 -16.27 -8.54
N GLU A 149 33.82 -15.76 -9.12
CA GLU A 149 33.05 -16.16 -10.34
C GLU A 149 32.07 -17.37 -10.35
N PRO A 150 31.02 -17.42 -11.22
CA PRO A 150 30.61 -16.46 -12.27
C PRO A 150 29.13 -15.97 -12.25
N ASN A 151 28.99 -14.65 -12.41
CA ASN A 151 28.02 -13.89 -13.22
C ASN A 151 26.50 -14.21 -13.21
N THR A 152 25.79 -13.58 -12.25
CA THR A 152 24.48 -12.94 -12.48
C THR A 152 24.61 -11.54 -11.88
N GLU A 153 24.46 -10.47 -12.66
CA GLU A 153 24.67 -9.08 -12.23
C GLU A 153 23.71 -8.70 -11.10
N THR A 154 24.11 -8.97 -9.87
CA THR A 154 23.47 -8.48 -8.65
C THR A 154 23.88 -7.03 -8.44
N VAL A 155 22.90 -6.14 -8.29
CA VAL A 155 23.12 -4.73 -7.93
C VAL A 155 23.85 -4.71 -6.59
N GLN A 156 25.17 -4.55 -6.64
CA GLN A 156 25.99 -4.54 -5.43
C GLN A 156 25.63 -3.34 -4.57
N CYS A 157 25.03 -3.64 -3.41
CA CYS A 157 24.77 -2.68 -2.37
C CYS A 157 26.09 -2.07 -1.90
N LYS A 158 26.22 -0.75 -2.04
CA LYS A 158 27.33 0.05 -1.53
C LYS A 158 26.80 0.89 -0.36
N PRO A 159 27.22 0.60 0.89
CA PRO A 159 26.74 1.34 2.04
C PRO A 159 27.25 2.78 2.03
N GLY A 160 26.58 3.67 2.77
CA GLY A 160 26.95 5.08 2.91
C GLY A 160 25.89 6.04 2.37
N TRP A 161 26.21 7.33 2.33
CA TRP A 161 25.30 8.37 1.84
C TRP A 161 25.36 8.47 0.32
N THR A 162 24.20 8.57 -0.32
CA THR A 162 24.13 8.93 -1.74
C THR A 162 24.65 10.36 -1.95
N THR A 163 24.92 10.71 -3.20
CA THR A 163 24.95 12.13 -3.60
C THR A 163 23.59 12.77 -3.36
N TRP A 164 23.57 14.10 -3.33
CA TRP A 164 22.32 14.84 -3.31
C TRP A 164 21.56 14.66 -4.62
N ILE A 165 20.25 14.56 -4.50
CA ILE A 165 19.29 14.22 -5.54
C ILE A 165 18.27 15.35 -5.56
N ASN A 166 18.15 16.01 -6.70
CA ASN A 166 17.13 17.02 -6.98
C ASN A 166 16.38 16.55 -8.24
N VAL A 167 15.27 15.85 -8.03
CA VAL A 167 14.42 15.30 -9.08
C VAL A 167 13.53 16.40 -9.64
N ASN A 168 13.08 17.34 -8.82
CA ASN A 168 12.16 18.39 -9.22
C ASN A 168 12.84 19.75 -9.40
N SER A 169 13.97 19.81 -10.11
CA SER A 169 14.64 21.09 -10.40
C SER A 169 13.90 21.85 -11.52
N LYS A 170 12.93 22.69 -11.15
CA LYS A 170 12.25 23.61 -12.08
C LYS A 170 12.76 25.03 -11.88
N PRO A 171 13.18 25.74 -12.95
CA PRO A 171 13.53 27.14 -12.85
C PRO A 171 12.27 28.01 -12.71
N GLY A 172 12.15 28.74 -11.60
CA GLY A 172 11.08 29.75 -11.38
C GLY A 172 10.56 29.78 -9.93
N PRO A 173 9.70 30.76 -9.59
CA PRO A 173 8.99 30.78 -8.31
C PRO A 173 8.16 29.50 -8.17
N LYS A 174 8.34 28.78 -7.06
CA LYS A 174 7.66 27.50 -6.81
C LYS A 174 6.69 27.64 -5.65
N ASP A 175 5.42 27.32 -5.91
CA ASP A 175 4.41 27.14 -4.87
C ASP A 175 4.57 25.81 -4.12
N SER A 176 5.40 24.89 -4.64
CA SER A 176 5.61 23.57 -4.04
C SER A 176 6.88 22.90 -4.55
N ASP A 177 7.50 22.11 -3.69
CA ASP A 177 8.65 21.28 -4.05
C ASP A 177 8.53 19.87 -3.46
N PHE A 178 8.80 18.85 -4.28
CA PHE A 178 8.59 17.45 -3.92
C PHE A 178 9.78 16.59 -4.38
N GLU A 179 10.48 16.00 -3.42
CA GLU A 179 11.63 15.12 -3.68
C GLU A 179 11.34 13.71 -3.12
N PRO A 180 10.85 12.77 -3.95
CA PRO A 180 10.57 11.41 -3.51
C PRO A 180 11.85 10.63 -3.24
N LEU A 181 11.76 9.57 -2.42
CA LEU A 181 12.88 8.64 -2.25
C LEU A 181 13.33 8.05 -3.60
N PRO A 182 14.64 7.87 -3.82
CA PRO A 182 15.14 7.38 -5.09
C PRO A 182 14.73 5.92 -5.29
N THR A 183 14.21 5.62 -6.48
CA THR A 183 13.92 4.25 -6.92
C THR A 183 15.22 3.50 -7.19
N SER A 184 15.16 2.17 -7.31
CA SER A 184 16.33 1.33 -7.67
C SER A 184 16.99 1.77 -8.98
N ILE A 185 16.21 2.30 -9.94
CA ILE A 185 16.72 2.87 -11.20
C ILE A 185 17.56 4.11 -10.94
N ILE A 186 17.02 5.09 -10.19
CA ILE A 186 17.75 6.33 -9.86
C ILE A 186 18.98 6.01 -9.01
N MET A 187 18.85 5.11 -8.03
CA MET A 187 19.96 4.63 -7.19
C MET A 187 21.09 3.97 -7.99
N ALA A 188 20.76 3.27 -9.08
CA ALA A 188 21.75 2.62 -9.94
C ALA A 188 22.57 3.63 -10.76
N GLU A 189 21.96 4.76 -11.13
CA GLU A 189 22.57 5.85 -11.90
C GLU A 189 23.44 6.79 -11.05
N LEU A 190 23.22 6.83 -9.74
CA LEU A 190 23.98 7.71 -8.85
C LEU A 190 25.39 7.18 -8.56
N PRO A 191 26.40 8.07 -8.57
CA PRO A 191 27.75 7.69 -8.19
C PRO A 191 27.86 7.52 -6.67
N GLY A 192 28.39 6.37 -6.23
CA GLY A 192 28.74 6.14 -4.82
C GLY A 192 27.88 5.07 -4.16
N SER A 193 27.29 5.42 -3.02
CA SER A 193 26.45 4.52 -2.23
C SER A 193 25.13 4.24 -2.94
N ARG A 194 24.74 2.98 -2.98
CA ARG A 194 23.52 2.51 -3.63
C ARG A 194 23.01 1.29 -2.90
N CYS A 195 21.71 1.16 -2.80
CA CYS A 195 21.09 0.07 -2.11
C CYS A 195 19.64 -0.04 -2.57
N GLU A 196 19.05 -1.20 -2.33
CA GLU A 196 17.62 -1.38 -2.48
C GLU A 196 16.87 -0.53 -1.44
N SER A 197 15.60 -0.23 -1.71
CA SER A 197 14.79 0.68 -0.88
C SER A 197 14.65 0.21 0.57
N ASP A 198 14.71 -1.11 0.82
CA ASP A 198 14.66 -1.75 2.14
C ASP A 198 15.96 -1.56 2.95
N MET A 199 17.04 -1.14 2.29
CA MET A 199 18.34 -0.87 2.86
C MET A 199 18.60 0.64 3.04
N ILE A 200 17.61 1.50 2.74
CA ILE A 200 17.66 2.92 3.07
C ILE A 200 17.33 3.09 4.55
N ALA A 201 18.30 3.57 5.31
CA ALA A 201 18.20 3.68 6.76
C ALA A 201 18.03 5.11 7.27
N ASP A 202 18.27 6.12 6.43
CA ASP A 202 18.19 7.53 6.85
C ASP A 202 17.99 8.46 5.64
N ILE A 203 17.43 9.65 5.88
CA ILE A 203 17.20 10.69 4.87
C ILE A 203 17.67 12.05 5.41
N GLN A 204 18.31 12.84 4.55
CA GLN A 204 18.60 14.23 4.81
C GLN A 204 18.06 15.09 3.68
N CYS A 205 17.55 16.26 4.06
CA CYS A 205 17.02 17.23 3.14
C CYS A 205 17.65 18.61 3.41
N ARG A 206 17.91 19.37 2.36
CA ARG A 206 18.41 20.75 2.45
C ARG A 206 18.01 21.59 1.25
N THR A 207 18.04 22.90 1.38
CA THR A 207 17.89 23.81 0.24
C THR A 207 19.11 23.75 -0.69
N VAL A 208 18.89 23.89 -1.99
CA VAL A 208 19.96 23.85 -3.01
C VAL A 208 20.89 25.06 -2.88
N ASP A 209 20.33 26.26 -2.70
CA ASP A 209 21.11 27.50 -2.71
C ASP A 209 21.87 27.75 -1.40
N THR A 210 21.21 27.53 -0.26
CA THR A 210 21.71 27.93 1.07
C THR A 210 22.11 26.75 1.94
N HIS A 211 21.84 25.51 1.51
CA HIS A 211 22.10 24.28 2.27
C HIS A 211 21.49 24.29 3.69
N LEU A 212 20.39 25.02 3.88
CA LEU A 212 19.65 25.07 5.14
C LEU A 212 18.76 23.83 5.25
N THR A 213 18.66 23.29 6.47
CA THR A 213 17.72 22.20 6.75
C THR A 213 16.28 22.72 6.79
N PRO A 214 15.27 21.86 6.56
CA PRO A 214 13.85 22.21 6.72
C PRO A 214 13.50 22.92 8.03
N LYS A 215 14.21 22.62 9.12
CA LYS A 215 13.99 23.24 10.44
C LYS A 215 14.53 24.66 10.52
N GLU A 216 15.55 25.00 9.74
CA GLU A 216 16.21 26.31 9.74
C GLU A 216 15.53 27.30 8.80
N THR A 217 14.76 26.83 7.81
CA THR A 217 13.97 27.68 6.92
C THR A 217 12.71 28.23 7.60
N GLY A 218 12.25 27.60 8.68
CA GLY A 218 11.01 27.99 9.39
C GLY A 218 9.73 27.60 8.67
N LEU A 219 9.82 26.84 7.58
CA LEU A 219 8.69 26.38 6.76
C LEU A 219 8.18 25.01 7.23
N ASP A 220 6.89 24.73 7.02
CA ASP A 220 6.26 23.42 7.32
C ASP A 220 6.60 22.40 6.21
N VAL A 221 7.83 21.90 6.24
CA VAL A 221 8.38 20.96 5.25
C VAL A 221 8.56 19.58 5.88
N GLU A 222 7.96 18.56 5.28
CA GLU A 222 8.15 17.17 5.68
C GLU A 222 9.42 16.62 5.02
N CYS A 223 10.27 15.92 5.79
CA CYS A 223 11.46 15.21 5.31
C CYS A 223 11.51 13.85 6.02
N SER A 224 11.00 12.79 5.38
CA SER A 224 10.78 11.48 6.00
C SER A 224 11.07 10.32 5.04
N LEU A 225 11.38 9.13 5.59
CA LEU A 225 11.53 7.91 4.79
C LEU A 225 10.19 7.38 4.25
N GLU A 226 9.07 7.88 4.74
CA GLU A 226 7.74 7.48 4.26
C GLU A 226 7.32 8.26 3.02
N ARG A 227 7.65 9.57 2.98
CA ARG A 227 7.15 10.50 1.96
C ARG A 227 8.23 11.25 1.17
N GLY A 228 9.50 11.12 1.52
CA GLY A 228 10.58 11.92 0.95
C GLY A 228 10.56 13.34 1.52
N LEU A 229 10.87 14.35 0.69
CA LEU A 229 10.64 15.75 1.01
C LEU A 229 9.37 16.29 0.35
N VAL A 230 8.55 16.99 1.15
CA VAL A 230 7.32 17.66 0.71
C VAL A 230 7.27 19.08 1.27
N CYS A 231 7.38 20.07 0.38
CA CYS A 231 7.14 21.49 0.67
C CYS A 231 5.89 21.97 -0.08
N THR A 232 4.96 22.60 0.62
CA THR A 232 3.84 23.32 0.02
C THR A 232 3.74 24.71 0.62
N SER A 233 3.71 25.74 -0.23
CA SER A 233 3.49 27.11 0.20
C SER A 233 2.08 27.23 0.78
N ARG A 234 1.98 27.74 2.02
CA ARG A 234 0.71 28.03 2.67
C ARG A 234 0.59 29.54 2.81
N GLN A 235 0.00 30.18 1.80
CA GLN A 235 -0.26 31.63 1.65
C GLN A 235 0.84 32.38 0.87
N ASP A 236 0.42 33.36 0.07
CA ASP A 236 1.15 34.12 -0.98
C ASP A 236 2.46 34.85 -0.55
N GLU A 237 3.06 34.53 0.60
CA GLU A 237 4.30 35.15 1.11
C GLU A 237 5.44 34.16 1.41
N ASP A 238 5.18 32.85 1.53
CA ASP A 238 6.20 31.84 1.81
C ASP A 238 6.44 30.95 0.58
N GLU A 239 7.29 31.41 -0.35
CA GLU A 239 7.72 30.59 -1.50
C GLU A 239 8.50 29.35 -1.02
N CYS A 240 8.20 28.18 -1.60
CA CYS A 240 8.97 26.97 -1.31
C CYS A 240 10.34 27.03 -1.99
N PRO A 241 11.46 27.06 -1.24
CA PRO A 241 12.80 26.99 -1.82
C PRO A 241 12.99 25.67 -2.57
N ASP A 242 13.93 25.65 -3.51
CA ASP A 242 14.37 24.41 -4.17
C ASP A 242 15.12 23.54 -3.15
N PHE A 243 14.65 22.33 -2.91
CA PHE A 243 15.25 21.37 -2.00
C PHE A 243 15.91 20.21 -2.77
N GLU A 244 16.88 19.59 -2.12
CA GLU A 244 17.47 18.33 -2.54
C GLU A 244 17.54 17.37 -1.37
N ILE A 245 17.49 16.07 -1.67
CA ILE A 245 17.56 15.01 -0.67
C ILE A 245 18.78 14.13 -0.89
N ARG A 246 19.23 13.47 0.17
CA ARG A 246 20.14 12.32 0.08
C ARG A 246 19.72 11.26 1.08
N VAL A 247 20.05 10.01 0.76
CA VAL A 247 19.64 8.87 1.57
C VAL A 247 20.85 8.04 1.99
N LYS A 248 20.76 7.34 3.11
CA LYS A 248 21.84 6.51 3.64
C LYS A 248 21.55 5.03 3.44
N CYS A 249 22.41 4.37 2.67
CA CYS A 249 22.38 2.93 2.45
C CYS A 249 23.09 2.16 3.57
N GLN A 250 22.45 1.10 4.07
CA GLN A 250 22.97 0.15 5.06
C GLN A 250 22.72 -1.29 4.59
N CYS A 251 23.76 -1.96 4.08
CA CYS A 251 23.71 -3.32 3.53
C CYS A 251 23.83 -4.41 4.64
N LYS A 252 23.29 -5.63 4.43
CA LYS A 252 23.31 -6.78 5.39
C LYS A 252 23.99 -8.04 4.78
N GLU A 253 24.58 -8.93 5.62
CA GLU A 253 25.32 -10.18 5.26
C GLU A 253 24.66 -11.48 5.82
N THR A 254 24.94 -12.70 5.27
CA THR A 254 24.19 -13.99 5.42
C THR A 254 24.97 -15.22 5.99
N VAL A 255 24.38 -16.16 6.81
CA VAL A 255 25.01 -17.42 7.38
C VAL A 255 24.08 -18.69 7.50
N THR A 256 24.64 -19.92 7.60
CA THR A 256 24.04 -21.31 7.68
C THR A 256 24.39 -22.14 8.95
N VAL A 257 23.55 -23.09 9.49
CA VAL A 257 23.81 -23.93 10.72
C VAL A 257 23.21 -25.39 10.73
N SER A 258 23.80 -26.33 11.53
CA SER A 258 23.53 -27.82 11.73
C SER A 258 23.12 -28.26 13.19
N CYS A 259 22.61 -29.50 13.45
CA CYS A 259 21.99 -29.96 14.75
C CYS A 259 22.49 -31.30 15.42
N ASP A 260 22.12 -31.60 16.70
CA ASP A 260 22.67 -32.65 17.62
C ASP A 260 21.81 -33.95 17.81
N PRO A 261 22.39 -35.17 17.74
CA PRO A 261 21.75 -36.50 17.87
C PRO A 261 21.09 -36.90 19.21
N SER A 262 21.39 -36.24 20.32
CA SER A 262 21.15 -36.79 21.66
C SER A 262 19.75 -36.55 22.24
N GLN A 263 18.91 -35.76 21.55
CA GLN A 263 17.51 -35.49 21.92
C GLN A 263 16.58 -35.97 20.80
N PRO A 264 16.02 -37.19 20.89
CA PRO A 264 15.48 -37.84 19.71
C PRO A 264 14.03 -37.46 19.35
N LEU A 265 13.28 -36.75 20.20
CA LEU A 265 11.93 -36.26 19.87
C LEU A 265 11.58 -34.96 20.63
N GLU A 266 11.55 -33.83 19.93
CA GLU A 266 10.86 -32.63 20.39
C GLU A 266 9.48 -32.53 19.72
N ALA A 267 8.46 -32.25 20.52
CA ALA A 267 7.10 -32.00 20.05
C ALA A 267 7.05 -30.66 19.29
N HIS A 268 6.38 -30.64 18.14
CA HIS A 268 6.24 -29.43 17.32
C HIS A 268 5.45 -28.36 18.09
N VAL A 269 6.04 -27.18 18.28
CA VAL A 269 5.40 -26.03 18.96
C VAL A 269 4.35 -25.43 18.04
N GLY A 270 3.19 -26.09 17.94
CA GLY A 270 2.03 -25.61 17.18
C GLY A 270 1.22 -26.68 16.46
N ASP A 271 1.64 -27.94 16.44
CA ASP A 271 0.89 -29.01 15.78
C ASP A 271 0.97 -30.32 16.58
N CYS A 272 -0.16 -30.77 17.13
CA CYS A 272 -0.24 -31.90 18.06
C CYS A 272 -0.07 -33.28 17.40
N TYR A 273 0.09 -33.33 16.07
CA TYR A 273 0.23 -34.57 15.30
C TYR A 273 1.63 -34.74 14.68
N LEU A 274 2.59 -33.85 14.95
CA LEU A 274 3.94 -33.87 14.38
C LEU A 274 5.04 -33.90 15.45
N TYR A 275 6.10 -34.66 15.17
CA TYR A 275 7.32 -34.69 16.00
C TYR A 275 8.57 -34.55 15.14
N HIS A 276 9.59 -33.87 15.66
CA HIS A 276 10.90 -33.78 15.01
C HIS A 276 11.78 -34.94 15.46
N GLY A 277 12.38 -35.68 14.53
CA GLY A 277 13.38 -36.72 14.79
C GLY A 277 14.69 -36.42 14.07
N CYS A 278 15.83 -36.73 14.68
CA CYS A 278 17.12 -36.66 14.00
C CYS A 278 17.33 -37.90 13.12
N ASP A 279 17.58 -37.72 11.82
CA ASP A 279 18.12 -38.78 10.96
C ASP A 279 19.61 -38.52 10.66
N LYS A 280 20.36 -39.61 10.47
CA LYS A 280 21.78 -39.52 10.11
C LYS A 280 21.90 -39.31 8.61
N THR A 281 22.62 -38.27 8.20
CA THR A 281 23.07 -38.07 6.82
C THR A 281 24.59 -38.13 6.75
N ASP A 282 25.16 -38.21 5.55
CA ASP A 282 26.60 -38.37 5.33
C ASP A 282 27.44 -37.17 5.85
N ASP A 283 26.81 -36.02 6.11
CA ASP A 283 27.41 -34.80 6.70
C ASP A 283 27.05 -34.56 8.19
N GLY A 284 26.46 -35.56 8.86
CA GLY A 284 26.05 -35.48 10.26
C GLY A 284 24.54 -35.50 10.45
N ASN A 285 24.10 -35.24 11.68
CA ASN A 285 22.70 -35.35 12.06
C ASN A 285 21.88 -34.17 11.52
N SER A 286 20.81 -34.47 10.79
CA SER A 286 19.85 -33.49 10.28
C SER A 286 18.48 -33.71 10.92
N LEU A 287 17.80 -32.62 11.26
CA LEU A 287 16.47 -32.64 11.86
C LEU A 287 15.42 -32.93 10.77
N VAL A 288 14.59 -33.94 11.00
CA VAL A 288 13.59 -34.42 10.03
C VAL A 288 12.22 -34.47 10.70
N VAL A 289 11.20 -33.89 10.06
CA VAL A 289 9.83 -33.87 10.56
C VAL A 289 9.16 -35.21 10.27
N LYS A 290 8.61 -35.85 11.29
CA LYS A 290 7.89 -37.12 11.21
C LYS A 290 6.45 -36.95 11.70
N THR A 291 5.53 -37.61 11.01
CA THR A 291 4.11 -37.78 11.37
C THR A 291 3.89 -39.04 12.19
#